data_AF-A0A7W0T6U2-F1
#
_entry.id   AF-A0A7W0T6U2-F1
#
_cell.length_a   1.000
_cell.length_b   1.000
_cell.length_c   1.000
_cell.angle_alpha   90.00
_cell.angle_beta   90.00
_cell.angle_gamma   90.00
#
_symmetry.space_group_name_H-M   'P 1'
#
loop_
_entity.id
_entity.type
_entity.pdbx_description
1 polymer ?
#
loop_
_entity_poly.entity_id
_entity_poly.type
_entity_poly.pdbx_seq_one_letter_code
_entity_poly.pdbx_strand_id
1 'polypeptide(L)'
;MVTTPSLVYVSADVQVIEDYHEPVFYSSNMYWRFQGGVWYSSRYHTRDWVRVTVLPPQIQRIEQPTMYIRYKGDASAKAAAKAEHREDKAEAREDRQEAKEERQEAKAEAREDRQEAKEDRKEAKEDRKDDRKDAKDDHKGKHKK
;
A
#
# COMPACT_ATOMS: atom_id res chain seq x y z
N MET A 1 -36.57 -11.97 16.05
CA MET A 1 -35.68 -12.23 14.90
C MET A 1 -34.88 -10.96 14.68
N VAL A 2 -33.54 -11.00 14.74
CA VAL A 2 -32.72 -9.83 14.40
C VAL A 2 -32.63 -9.80 12.88
N THR A 3 -33.41 -8.93 12.24
CA THR A 3 -33.30 -8.72 10.80
C THR A 3 -31.91 -8.14 10.53
N THR A 4 -31.08 -8.86 9.79
CA THR A 4 -29.79 -8.35 9.34
C THR A 4 -30.03 -7.28 8.28
N PRO A 5 -29.59 -6.04 8.50
CA PRO A 5 -29.79 -4.96 7.53
C PRO A 5 -28.97 -5.25 6.27
N SER A 6 -29.53 -4.93 5.09
CA SER A 6 -28.76 -4.90 3.85
C SER A 6 -27.80 -3.71 3.88
N LEU A 7 -26.51 -3.96 3.67
CA LEU A 7 -25.47 -2.94 3.65
C LEU A 7 -24.98 -2.72 2.22
N VAL A 8 -24.89 -1.46 1.80
CA VAL A 8 -24.46 -1.06 0.45
C VAL A 8 -23.23 -0.16 0.56
N TYR A 9 -22.17 -0.45 -0.19
CA TYR A 9 -20.96 0.37 -0.21
C TYR A 9 -21.22 1.71 -0.89
N VAL A 10 -20.83 2.80 -0.21
CA VAL A 10 -20.90 4.17 -0.74
C VAL A 10 -19.50 4.77 -0.95
N SER A 11 -18.51 4.32 -0.18
CA SER A 11 -17.08 4.62 -0.37
C SER A 11 -16.21 3.45 0.11
N ALA A 12 -14.88 3.57 -0.02
CA ALA A 12 -13.92 2.48 0.21
C ALA A 12 -14.04 1.80 1.60
N ASP A 13 -14.57 2.48 2.61
CA ASP A 13 -14.68 1.97 3.98
C ASP A 13 -15.99 2.35 4.67
N VAL A 14 -16.98 2.80 3.90
CA VAL A 14 -18.29 3.19 4.41
C VAL A 14 -19.38 2.44 3.66
N GLN A 15 -20.20 1.75 4.44
CA GLN A 15 -21.44 1.13 3.96
C GLN A 15 -22.64 1.88 4.50
N VAL A 16 -23.76 1.86 3.81
CA VAL A 16 -25.03 2.43 4.26
C VAL A 16 -26.09 1.33 4.39
N ILE A 17 -26.99 1.46 5.36
CA ILE A 17 -28.16 0.58 5.44
C ILE A 17 -29.13 0.94 4.31
N GLU A 18 -29.42 -0.05 3.47
CA GLU A 18 -30.34 0.10 2.35
C GLU A 18 -31.78 0.35 2.81
N ASP A 19 -32.51 1.18 2.07
CA ASP A 19 -33.94 1.48 2.25
C ASP A 19 -34.32 1.96 3.67
N TYR A 20 -33.36 2.52 4.42
CA TYR A 20 -33.60 2.98 5.78
C TYR A 20 -34.17 4.41 5.82
N HIS A 21 -35.05 4.69 6.79
CA HIS A 21 -35.72 5.99 6.92
C HIS A 21 -34.79 7.12 7.42
N GLU A 22 -33.65 6.75 7.98
CA GLU A 22 -32.58 7.65 8.42
C GLU A 22 -31.27 7.26 7.72
N PRO A 23 -30.34 8.18 7.48
CA PRO A 23 -29.05 7.82 6.95
C PRO A 23 -28.22 7.15 8.05
N VAL A 24 -27.98 5.85 7.89
CA VAL A 24 -27.17 5.05 8.80
C VAL A 24 -26.01 4.45 8.03
N PHE A 25 -24.81 4.87 8.40
CA PHE A 25 -23.55 4.41 7.84
C PHE A 25 -22.91 3.38 8.77
N TYR A 26 -22.06 2.53 8.22
CA TYR A 26 -21.28 1.54 8.93
C TYR A 26 -19.82 1.69 8.52
N SER A 27 -18.95 1.96 9.50
CA SER A 27 -17.51 2.12 9.30
C SER A 27 -16.78 1.87 10.62
N SER A 28 -15.55 1.38 10.56
CA SER A 28 -14.71 1.05 11.73
C SER A 28 -15.43 0.19 12.79
N ASN A 29 -16.22 -0.79 12.34
CA ASN A 29 -16.99 -1.71 13.20
C ASN A 29 -18.06 -1.03 14.08
N MET A 30 -18.56 0.13 13.65
CA MET A 30 -19.53 0.95 14.36
C MET A 30 -20.56 1.52 13.37
N TYR A 31 -21.79 1.69 13.82
CA TYR A 31 -22.85 2.38 13.08
C TYR A 31 -22.84 3.87 13.41
N TRP A 32 -23.07 4.70 12.40
CA TRP A 32 -23.09 6.15 12.47
C TRP A 32 -24.39 6.66 11.86
N ARG A 33 -25.23 7.31 12.66
CA ARG A 33 -26.50 7.86 12.21
C ARG A 33 -26.44 9.37 12.24
N PHE A 34 -26.91 10.01 11.18
CA PHE A 34 -27.10 11.45 11.15
C PHE A 34 -28.58 11.79 11.32
N GLN A 35 -28.93 12.50 12.39
CA GLN A 35 -30.30 12.88 12.70
C GLN A 35 -30.34 14.33 13.18
N GLY A 36 -31.07 15.19 12.45
CA GLY A 36 -31.31 16.58 12.86
C GLY A 36 -30.03 17.42 13.01
N GLY A 37 -29.03 17.22 12.16
CA GLY A 37 -27.75 17.95 12.26
C GLY A 37 -26.74 17.34 13.25
N VAL A 38 -27.11 16.25 13.92
CA VAL A 38 -26.30 15.63 14.97
C VAL A 38 -25.93 14.21 14.56
N TRP A 39 -24.68 13.84 14.85
CA TRP A 39 -24.18 12.50 14.65
C TRP A 39 -24.34 11.65 15.91
N TYR A 40 -24.70 10.40 15.70
CA TYR A 40 -24.84 9.39 16.73
C TYR A 40 -24.02 8.16 16.33
N SER A 41 -23.43 7.48 17.29
CA SER A 41 -22.73 6.22 17.08
C SER A 41 -23.33 5.10 17.91
N SER A 42 -23.28 3.87 17.41
CA SER A 42 -23.68 2.67 18.15
C SER A 42 -23.02 1.42 17.60
N ARG A 43 -22.84 0.40 18.44
CA ARG A 43 -22.46 -0.95 17.99
C ARG A 43 -23.61 -1.70 17.30
N TYR A 44 -24.84 -1.22 17.47
CA TYR A 44 -26.04 -1.82 16.92
C TYR A 44 -26.82 -0.78 16.12
N HIS A 45 -27.27 -1.13 14.91
CA HIS A 45 -28.01 -0.21 14.05
C HIS A 45 -29.42 0.16 14.56
N THR A 46 -29.93 -0.49 15.61
CA THR A 46 -31.31 -0.29 16.10
C THR A 46 -31.41 0.39 17.45
N ARG A 47 -30.32 0.47 18.23
CA ARG A 47 -30.36 0.90 19.64
C ARG A 47 -29.03 1.46 20.11
N ASP A 48 -28.99 1.92 21.36
CA ASP A 48 -27.78 2.39 22.05
C ASP A 48 -27.04 3.54 21.32
N TRP A 49 -27.81 4.42 20.68
CA TRP A 49 -27.28 5.58 19.99
C TRP A 49 -26.71 6.61 20.96
N VAL A 50 -25.40 6.85 20.87
CA VAL A 50 -24.69 7.86 21.65
C VAL A 50 -24.35 9.03 20.76
N ARG A 51 -24.73 10.24 21.18
CA ARG A 51 -24.35 11.46 20.45
C ARG A 51 -22.84 11.64 20.47
N VAL A 52 -22.28 11.98 19.31
CA VAL A 52 -20.84 12.18 19.14
C VAL A 52 -20.55 13.50 18.42
N THR A 53 -19.40 14.08 18.71
CA THR A 53 -18.89 15.29 18.06
C THR A 53 -17.64 15.02 17.24
N VAL A 54 -16.87 14.00 17.60
CA VAL A 54 -15.67 13.57 16.87
C VAL A 54 -16.03 12.36 16.01
N LEU A 55 -15.82 12.51 14.70
CA LEU A 55 -16.14 11.51 13.70
C LEU A 55 -14.86 10.90 13.12
N PRO A 56 -14.88 9.63 12.67
CA PRO A 56 -13.80 9.08 11.86
C PRO A 56 -13.65 9.87 10.55
N PRO A 57 -12.43 10.00 9.99
CA PRO A 57 -12.18 10.75 8.76
C PRO A 57 -13.10 10.33 7.60
N GLN A 58 -13.42 9.03 7.49
CA GLN A 58 -14.27 8.48 6.44
C GLN A 58 -15.72 8.97 6.54
N ILE A 59 -16.24 9.16 7.76
CA ILE A 59 -17.58 9.69 8.01
C ILE A 59 -17.60 11.21 7.82
N GLN A 60 -16.50 11.91 8.15
CA GLN A 60 -16.38 13.36 7.94
C GLN A 60 -16.45 13.75 6.46
N ARG A 61 -15.95 12.90 5.56
CA ARG A 61 -16.02 13.12 4.11
C ARG A 61 -17.45 13.11 3.54
N ILE A 62 -18.44 12.65 4.31
CA ILE A 62 -19.84 12.60 3.88
C ILE A 62 -20.48 13.98 4.07
N GLU A 63 -20.41 14.82 3.03
CA GLU A 63 -20.91 16.20 3.09
C GLU A 63 -22.45 16.29 3.15
N GLN A 64 -23.16 15.34 2.51
CA GLN A 64 -24.62 15.35 2.43
C GLN A 64 -25.24 14.04 2.91
N PRO A 65 -25.25 13.77 4.23
CA PRO A 65 -25.76 12.50 4.79
C PRO A 65 -27.22 12.24 4.43
N THR A 66 -28.04 13.28 4.31
CA THR A 66 -29.47 13.18 4.02
C THR A 66 -29.78 12.62 2.62
N MET A 67 -28.85 12.67 1.67
CA MET A 67 -29.03 12.04 0.35
C MET A 67 -29.11 10.51 0.43
N TYR A 68 -28.66 9.92 1.54
CA TYR A 68 -28.66 8.48 1.76
C TYR A 68 -29.91 7.98 2.50
N ILE A 69 -30.91 8.83 2.71
CA ILE A 69 -32.21 8.39 3.21
C ILE A 69 -32.87 7.51 2.15
N ARG A 70 -33.28 6.31 2.55
CA ARG A 70 -33.83 5.27 1.68
C ARG A 70 -32.94 4.97 0.47
N TYR A 71 -31.62 5.04 0.69
CA TYR A 71 -30.67 4.71 -0.35
C TYR A 71 -30.88 3.29 -0.86
N LYS A 72 -31.01 3.13 -2.17
CA LYS A 72 -31.00 1.84 -2.86
C LYS A 72 -29.77 1.84 -3.72
N GLY A 73 -29.01 0.74 -3.71
CA GLY A 73 -27.74 0.66 -4.42
C GLY A 73 -27.90 0.71 -5.94
N ASP A 74 -28.14 1.89 -6.50
CA ASP A 74 -28.13 2.11 -7.94
C ASP A 74 -26.69 2.11 -8.46
N ALA A 75 -26.50 1.73 -9.72
CA ALA A 75 -25.21 1.51 -10.37
C ALA A 75 -24.18 2.67 -10.21
N SER A 76 -24.63 3.88 -9.86
CA SER A 76 -23.77 5.02 -9.48
C SER A 76 -22.92 4.79 -8.24
N ALA A 77 -23.35 3.99 -7.26
CA ALA A 77 -22.57 3.67 -6.06
C ALA A 77 -21.25 2.98 -6.40
N LYS A 78 -21.32 2.04 -7.36
CA LYS A 78 -20.15 1.33 -7.90
C LYS A 78 -19.23 2.24 -8.70
N ALA A 79 -19.76 3.30 -9.30
CA ALA A 79 -18.95 4.26 -10.07
C ALA A 79 -18.14 5.17 -9.14
N ALA A 80 -18.73 5.65 -8.04
CA ALA A 80 -18.04 6.47 -7.04
C ALA A 80 -16.93 5.69 -6.31
N ALA A 81 -17.22 4.48 -5.83
CA ALA A 81 -16.22 3.62 -5.19
C ALA A 81 -15.04 3.25 -6.13
N LYS A 82 -15.31 3.13 -7.43
CA LYS A 82 -14.29 2.85 -8.45
C LYS A 82 -13.48 4.09 -8.84
N ALA A 83 -14.05 5.30 -8.70
CA ALA A 83 -13.34 6.55 -8.92
C ALA A 83 -12.34 6.83 -7.78
N GLU A 84 -12.75 6.70 -6.52
CA GLU A 84 -11.86 6.91 -5.36
C GLU A 84 -10.70 5.88 -5.32
N HIS A 85 -10.96 4.60 -5.64
CA HIS A 85 -9.88 3.60 -5.72
C HIS A 85 -8.85 3.89 -6.83
N ARG A 86 -9.19 4.76 -7.80
CA ARG A 86 -8.28 5.18 -8.86
C ARG A 86 -7.37 6.33 -8.43
N GLU A 87 -7.82 7.16 -7.49
CA GLU A 87 -7.03 8.25 -6.90
C GLU A 87 -6.01 7.72 -5.88
N ASP A 88 -6.42 6.80 -5.00
CA ASP A 88 -5.50 6.14 -4.05
C ASP A 88 -4.39 5.34 -4.78
N LYS A 89 -4.75 4.74 -5.94
CA LYS A 89 -3.80 4.07 -6.83
C LYS A 89 -2.91 5.03 -7.61
N ALA A 90 -3.29 6.29 -7.79
CA ALA A 90 -2.44 7.29 -8.40
C ALA A 90 -1.34 7.73 -7.42
N GLU A 91 -1.69 7.96 -6.16
CA GLU A 91 -0.76 8.31 -5.09
C GLU A 91 0.25 7.18 -4.81
N ALA A 92 -0.22 5.92 -4.74
CA ALA A 92 0.67 4.76 -4.62
C ALA A 92 1.58 4.51 -5.85
N ARG A 93 1.30 5.17 -6.99
CA ARG A 93 2.13 5.07 -8.20
C ARG A 93 3.32 6.04 -8.14
N GLU A 94 3.18 7.16 -7.45
CA GLU A 94 4.24 8.15 -7.26
C GLU A 94 5.28 7.64 -6.26
N ASP A 95 4.85 7.12 -5.10
CA ASP A 95 5.74 6.50 -4.10
C ASP A 95 6.53 5.31 -4.68
N ARG A 96 5.89 4.52 -5.56
CA ARG A 96 6.55 3.41 -6.27
C ARG A 96 7.55 3.86 -7.33
N GLN A 97 7.42 5.07 -7.90
CA GLN A 97 8.42 5.59 -8.82
C GLN A 97 9.68 5.99 -8.07
N GLU A 98 9.53 6.69 -6.94
CA GLU A 98 10.64 7.15 -6.10
C GLU A 98 11.47 5.97 -5.56
N ALA A 99 10.80 4.94 -5.01
CA ALA A 99 11.48 3.73 -4.54
C ALA A 99 12.17 2.91 -5.66
N LYS A 100 11.74 3.08 -6.92
CA LYS A 100 12.31 2.37 -8.07
C LYS A 100 13.53 3.11 -8.64
N GLU A 101 13.66 4.40 -8.40
CA GLU A 101 14.83 5.21 -8.74
C GLU A 101 15.95 4.99 -7.71
N GLU A 102 15.63 5.05 -6.41
CA GLU A 102 16.62 4.76 -5.34
C GLU A 102 17.22 3.35 -5.46
N ARG A 103 16.38 2.35 -5.78
CA ARG A 103 16.86 0.98 -6.01
C ARG A 103 17.72 0.82 -7.26
N GLN A 104 17.57 1.70 -8.26
CA GLN A 104 18.41 1.67 -9.45
C GLN A 104 19.78 2.29 -9.19
N GLU A 105 19.87 3.35 -8.41
CA GLU A 105 21.16 3.91 -7.96
C GLU A 105 21.92 2.93 -7.07
N ALA A 106 21.27 2.36 -6.05
CA ALA A 106 21.94 1.38 -5.18
C ALA A 106 22.45 0.14 -5.95
N LYS A 107 21.75 -0.25 -7.03
CA LYS A 107 22.16 -1.36 -7.90
C LYS A 107 23.29 -0.96 -8.86
N ALA A 108 23.40 0.32 -9.22
CA ALA A 108 24.51 0.84 -10.02
C ALA A 108 25.80 0.84 -9.18
N GLU A 109 25.76 1.39 -7.96
CA GLU A 109 26.92 1.43 -7.07
C GLU A 109 27.43 0.02 -6.70
N ALA A 110 26.53 -0.91 -6.38
CA ALA A 110 26.91 -2.29 -6.10
C ALA A 110 27.49 -3.03 -7.33
N ARG A 111 27.23 -2.53 -8.55
CA ARG A 111 27.81 -3.09 -9.78
C ARG A 111 29.22 -2.56 -10.02
N GLU A 112 29.49 -1.31 -9.66
CA GLU A 112 30.82 -0.71 -9.74
C GLU A 112 31.80 -1.34 -8.74
N ASP A 113 31.39 -1.46 -7.46
CA ASP A 113 32.20 -2.13 -6.42
C ASP A 113 32.55 -3.59 -6.82
N ARG A 114 31.60 -4.28 -7.44
CA ARG A 114 31.83 -5.64 -7.97
C ARG A 114 32.75 -5.69 -9.18
N GLN A 115 32.83 -4.62 -9.97
CA GLN A 115 33.78 -4.54 -11.09
C GLN A 115 35.19 -4.30 -10.59
N GLU A 116 35.37 -3.41 -9.62
CA GLU A 116 36.65 -3.14 -8.97
C GLU A 116 37.23 -4.41 -8.31
N ALA A 117 36.43 -5.09 -7.48
CA ALA A 117 36.86 -6.35 -6.84
C ALA A 117 37.19 -7.49 -7.83
N LYS A 118 36.65 -7.44 -9.07
CA LYS A 118 37.01 -8.40 -10.13
C LYS A 118 38.33 -8.05 -10.79
N GLU A 119 38.66 -6.77 -10.90
CA GLU A 119 39.93 -6.28 -11.46
C GLU A 119 41.08 -6.61 -10.50
N ASP A 120 40.95 -6.30 -9.21
CA ASP A 120 41.93 -6.69 -8.16
C ASP A 120 42.22 -8.19 -8.15
N ARG A 121 41.15 -9.00 -8.27
CA ARG A 121 41.28 -10.46 -8.30
C ARG A 121 41.96 -10.96 -9.57
N LYS A 122 41.85 -10.22 -10.67
CA LYS A 122 42.51 -10.56 -11.94
C LYS A 122 44.00 -10.22 -11.85
N GLU A 123 44.34 -9.06 -11.30
CA GLU A 123 45.73 -8.62 -11.08
C GLU A 123 46.48 -9.57 -10.14
N ALA A 124 45.89 -9.90 -8.98
CA ALA A 124 46.49 -10.87 -8.04
C ALA A 124 46.62 -12.30 -8.61
N LYS A 125 45.87 -12.65 -9.65
CA LYS A 125 46.03 -13.91 -10.38
C LYS A 125 47.14 -13.85 -11.43
N GLU A 126 47.42 -12.67 -11.99
CA GLU A 126 48.54 -12.45 -12.91
C GLU A 126 49.86 -12.48 -12.15
N ASP A 127 49.98 -11.82 -10.99
CA ASP A 127 51.18 -11.89 -10.13
C ASP A 127 51.54 -13.34 -9.76
N ARG A 128 50.55 -14.11 -9.28
CA ARG A 128 50.75 -15.54 -8.94
C ARG A 128 51.15 -16.40 -10.14
N LYS A 129 50.82 -15.97 -11.36
CA LYS A 129 51.18 -16.69 -12.58
C LYS A 129 52.61 -16.36 -13.00
N ASP A 130 53.08 -15.15 -12.73
CA ASP A 130 54.46 -14.72 -12.93
C ASP A 130 55.41 -15.41 -11.94
N ASP A 131 55.09 -15.42 -10.63
CA ASP A 131 55.85 -16.17 -9.60
C ASP A 131 55.97 -17.67 -9.94
N ARG A 132 54.89 -18.25 -10.49
CA ARG A 132 54.87 -19.65 -10.90
C ARG A 132 55.72 -19.92 -12.13
N LYS A 133 55.96 -18.92 -12.98
CA LYS A 133 56.77 -19.03 -14.19
C LYS A 133 58.26 -18.97 -13.83
N ASP A 134 58.63 -18.07 -12.91
CA ASP A 134 59.98 -17.93 -12.36
C ASP A 134 60.44 -19.21 -11.65
N ALA A 135 59.60 -19.75 -10.75
CA ALA A 135 59.90 -21.00 -10.05
C ALA A 135 60.04 -22.23 -10.98
N LYS A 136 59.50 -22.16 -12.20
CA LYS A 136 59.58 -23.24 -13.19
C LYS A 136 60.85 -23.16 -14.05
N ASP A 137 61.40 -21.95 -14.22
CA ASP A 137 62.67 -21.73 -14.93
C ASP A 137 63.86 -22.20 -14.08
N ASP A 138 63.83 -21.93 -12.76
CA ASP A 138 64.81 -22.44 -11.78
C ASP A 138 64.88 -23.98 -11.72
N HIS A 139 63.75 -24.66 -11.90
CA HIS A 139 63.71 -26.13 -11.86
C HIS A 139 64.28 -26.78 -13.13
N LYS A 140 64.29 -26.06 -14.27
CA LYS A 140 64.81 -26.57 -15.55
C LYS A 140 66.32 -26.41 -15.68
N GLY A 141 66.93 -25.47 -14.95
CA GLY A 141 68.39 -25.29 -14.86
C GLY A 141 69.14 -26.41 -14.13
N LYS A 142 68.46 -27.19 -13.28
CA LYS A 142 69.08 -28.27 -12.48
C LYS A 142 69.18 -29.63 -13.19
N HIS A 143 68.65 -29.76 -14.41
CA HIS A 143 68.64 -31.04 -15.16
C HIS A 143 69.67 -31.10 -16.30
N LYS A 144 70.61 -30.15 -16.38
CA LYS A 144 71.65 -30.13 -17.42
C LYS A 144 73.04 -30.02 -16.79
N LYS A 145 73.48 -31.10 -16.15
CA LYS A 145 74.89 -31.32 -15.81
C LYS A 145 75.20 -32.81 -15.89
#